data_AF-A0AA42YMP5-F1
#
_entry.id   AF-A0AA42YMP5-F1
#
_cell.length_a   1.000
_cell.length_b   1.000
_cell.length_c   1.000
_cell.angle_alpha   90.00
_cell.angle_beta   90.00
_cell.angle_gamma   90.00
#
_symmetry.space_group_name_H-M   'P 1'
#
loop_
_entity.id
_entity.type
_entity.pdbx_description
1 polymer ?
#
loop_
_entity_poly.entity_id
_entity_poly.type
_entity_poly.pdbx_seq_one_letter_code
_entity_poly.pdbx_strand_id
1 'polypeptide(L)' 'MFGIGMPELIIILVIILIIFGAGKLPEIGAGMGKAIRNFKGATTESEKREPDKLEEKKES' A
#
# COMPACT_ATOMS: atom_id res chain seq x y z
N MET A 1 -26.83 -17.54 4.33
CA MET A 1 -25.54 -18.24 4.18
C MET A 1 -24.50 -17.42 4.93
N PHE A 2 -23.97 -18.00 6.00
CA PHE A 2 -23.16 -17.35 7.03
C PHE A 2 -21.83 -16.87 6.42
N GLY A 3 -21.69 -15.57 6.22
CA GLY A 3 -20.40 -14.96 5.89
C GLY A 3 -19.46 -15.08 7.07
N ILE A 4 -18.16 -15.14 6.80
CA ILE A 4 -17.12 -15.09 7.83
C ILE A 4 -17.36 -13.81 8.64
N GLY A 5 -17.76 -13.97 9.90
CA GLY A 5 -18.01 -12.87 10.80
C GLY A 5 -16.71 -12.31 11.36
N MET A 6 -16.82 -11.16 12.02
CA MET A 6 -15.71 -10.58 12.79
C MET A 6 -15.09 -11.57 13.79
N PRO A 7 -15.87 -12.43 14.50
CA PRO A 7 -15.31 -13.41 15.43
C PRO A 7 -14.42 -14.45 14.74
N GLU A 8 -14.83 -14.99 13.60
CA GLU A 8 -14.08 -15.99 12.85
C GLU A 8 -12.76 -15.42 12.31
N LEU A 9 -12.77 -14.16 11.84
CA LEU A 9 -11.54 -13.48 11.42
C LEU A 9 -10.55 -13.30 12.58
N ILE A 10 -11.04 -12.99 13.78
CA ILE A 10 -10.18 -12.87 14.98
C ILE A 10 -9.55 -14.21 15.33
N ILE A 11 -10.30 -15.31 15.26
CA ILE A 11 -9.76 -16.66 15.53
C ILE A 11 -8.65 -17.01 14.53
N ILE A 12 -8.88 -16.75 13.24
CA ILE A 12 -7.87 -16.97 12.19
C ILE A 12 -6.63 -16.11 12.45
N LEU A 13 -6.82 -14.84 12.80
CA LEU A 13 -5.73 -13.93 13.13
C LEU A 13 -4.90 -14.43 14.31
N VAL A 14 -5.54 -14.94 15.36
CA VAL A 14 -4.85 -15.52 16.52
C VAL A 14 -4.00 -16.73 16.13
N ILE A 15 -4.52 -17.63 15.28
CA ILE A 15 -3.77 -18.78 14.79
C ILE A 15 -2.52 -18.33 14.01
N ILE A 16 -2.68 -17.35 13.12
CA ILE A 16 -1.56 -16.76 12.36
C ILE A 16 -0.53 -16.15 13.33
N LEU A 17 -0.98 -15.43 14.36
CA LEU A 17 -0.10 -14.83 15.37
C LEU A 17 0.65 -15.87 16.19
N ILE A 18 0.09 -17.06 16.42
CA ILE A 18 0.79 -18.15 17.11
C ILE A 18 1.89 -18.74 16.21
N ILE A 19 1.61 -18.93 14.93
CA ILE A 19 2.58 -19.52 13.97
C ILE A 19 3.72 -18.55 13.67
N PHE A 20 3.40 -17.30 13.36
CA PHE A 20 4.37 -16.30 12.93
C PHE A 20 4.91 -15.45 14.09
N GLY A 21 4.20 -15.37 15.21
CA GLY A 21 4.51 -14.47 16.33
C GLY A 21 3.92 -13.07 16.15
N ALA A 22 3.53 -12.43 17.26
CA ALA A 22 2.90 -11.11 17.27
C ALA A 22 3.81 -9.98 16.72
N GLY A 23 5.13 -10.17 16.76
CA GLY A 23 6.10 -9.20 16.22
C GLY A 23 6.25 -9.22 14.70
N LYS A 24 5.91 -10.33 14.02
CA LYS A 24 6.15 -10.47 12.57
C LYS A 24 5.17 -9.68 11.72
N LEU A 25 3.90 -9.58 12.12
CA LEU A 25 2.91 -8.78 11.40
C LEU A 25 3.30 -7.29 11.30
N PRO A 26 3.65 -6.58 12.40
CA PRO A 26 4.05 -5.18 12.31
C PRO A 26 5.39 -4.99 11.58
N GLU A 27 6.32 -5.93 11.69
CA GLU A 27 7.59 -5.92 10.95
C GLU A 27 7.35 -5.94 9.42
N ILE A 28 6.51 -6.88 8.95
CA ILE A 28 6.12 -6.99 7.54
C ILE A 28 5.30 -5.78 7.10
N GLY A 29 4.35 -5.33 7.94
CA GLY A 29 3.51 -4.16 7.68
C GLY A 29 4.31 -2.87 7.54
N ALA A 30 5.34 -2.67 8.36
CA ALA A 30 6.23 -1.51 8.25
C ALA A 30 7.05 -1.54 6.94
N GLY A 31 7.52 -2.71 6.51
CA GLY A 31 8.19 -2.90 5.22
C GLY A 31 7.28 -2.61 4.04
N MET A 32 6.08 -3.21 4.01
CA MET A 32 5.07 -2.97 2.99
C MET A 32 4.60 -1.51 2.96
N GLY A 33 4.39 -0.89 4.11
CA GLY A 33 3.97 0.51 4.21
C GLY A 33 4.99 1.48 3.60
N LYS A 34 6.28 1.25 3.86
CA LYS A 34 7.36 2.02 3.21
C LYS A 34 7.36 1.81 1.70
N ALA A 35 7.21 0.58 1.23
CA ALA A 35 7.15 0.26 -0.20
C ALA A 35 5.97 0.95 -0.89
N ILE A 36 4.77 0.86 -0.31
CA ILE A 36 3.56 1.51 -0.84
C ILE A 36 3.72 3.04 -0.85
N ARG A 37 4.28 3.62 0.21
CA ARG A 37 4.53 5.08 0.29
C ARG A 37 5.50 5.55 -0.79
N ASN A 38 6.60 4.83 -1.00
CA ASN A 38 7.59 5.15 -2.02
C ASN A 38 7.02 4.98 -3.42
N PHE A 39 6.27 3.91 -3.67
CA PHE A 39 5.60 3.66 -4.95
C PHE A 39 4.60 4.77 -5.28
N LYS A 40 3.74 5.13 -4.32
CA LYS A 40 2.77 6.24 -4.48
C LYS A 40 3.48 7.57 -4.73
N GLY A 41 4.56 7.86 -4.02
CA GLY A 41 5.36 9.07 -4.22
C GLY A 41 5.92 9.18 -5.64
N ALA A 42 6.53 8.09 -6.14
CA ALA A 42 7.09 8.04 -7.49
C ALA A 42 6.00 8.16 -8.58
N THR A 43 4.84 7.54 -8.42
CA THR A 43 3.70 7.69 -9.34
C THR A 43 3.20 9.13 -9.36
N THR A 44 2.96 9.74 -8.19
CA THR A 44 2.48 11.12 -8.10
C THR A 44 3.49 12.13 -8.66
N GLU A 45 4.78 11.91 -8.44
CA GLU A 45 5.82 12.78 -9.01
C GLU A 45 5.96 12.61 -10.53
N SER A 46 5.69 11.41 -11.06
CA SER A 46 5.63 11.18 -12.51
C SER A 46 4.43 11.86 -13.14
N GLU A 47 3.25 11.79 -12.51
CA GLU A 47 2.03 12.47 -13.00
C GLU A 47 2.15 14.01 -12.96
N LYS A 48 2.89 14.57 -11.98
CA LYS A 48 3.11 16.02 -11.89
C LYS A 48 4.08 16.61 -12.91
N ARG A 49 4.86 15.79 -13.61
CA ARG A 49 5.91 16.25 -14.55
C ARG A 49 5.43 16.40 -16.00
N GLU A 50 4.14 16.18 -16.30
CA GLU A 50 3.63 16.16 -17.69
C GLU A 50 2.63 17.24 -18.19
N PRO A 51 2.24 18.32 -17.48
CA PRO A 51 1.51 19.40 -18.16
C PRO A 51 2.38 20.57 -18.68
N ASP A 52 3.67 20.67 -18.39
CA ASP A 52 4.43 21.93 -18.57
C ASP A 52 5.42 21.97 -19.76
N LYS A 53 5.26 21.10 -20.76
CA LYS A 53 6.15 21.08 -21.95
C LYS A 53 5.45 21.16 -23.31
N LEU A 54 4.15 21.44 -23.37
CA LEU A 54 3.39 21.43 -24.63
C LEU A 54 2.98 22.80 -25.18
N GLU A 55 3.26 23.93 -24.51
CA GLU A 55 2.81 25.25 -24.98
C GLU A 55 3.88 26.17 -25.61
N GLU A 56 5.16 25.79 -25.70
CA GLU A 56 6.22 26.63 -26.30
C GLU A 56 6.64 26.16 -27.72
N LYS A 57 5.68 25.86 -28.61
CA LYS A 57 5.97 25.58 -30.03
C LYS A 57 4.85 25.96 -30.99
N LYS A 58 4.17 27.10 -30.74
CA LYS A 58 3.18 27.68 -31.67
C LYS A 58 3.41 29.13 -32.08
N GLU A 59 4.52 29.75 -31.68
CA GLU A 59 4.94 31.07 -32.18
C GLU A 59 6.38 31.00 -32.70
N SER A 60 6.56 30.45 -33.90
CA SER A 60 7.72 30.66 -34.78
C SER A 60 7.34 30.30 -36.20
#